data_AF-A0A8H7B3U4-F1
#
_entry.id   AF-A0A8H7B3U4-F1
#
_cell.length_a   1.000
_cell.length_b   1.000
_cell.length_c   1.000
_cell.angle_alpha   90.00
_cell.angle_beta   90.00
_cell.angle_gamma   90.00
#
_symmetry.space_group_name_H-M   'P 1'
#
loop_
_entity.id
_entity.type
_entity.pdbx_description
1 polymer ?
#
loop_
_entity_poly.entity_id
_entity_poly.type
_entity_poly.pdbx_seq_one_letter_code
_entity_poly.pdbx_strand_id
1 'polypeptide(L)'
;MRTVDWDKEGRIHIVEVKSRTSEAKLAIFNICAVNGTGNAYSDPSTGDRIGTRHDRKRKFHTLLMRECKELETQGWDVLLAGDMNVALDERDGHPKLRIFPQAHFINRADFHSKLLNGNGKGKNDGFGGVDVWRKMHEEERRYT
;
A
#
# COMPACT_ATOMS: atom_id res chain seq x y z
N MET A 1 17.80 1.06 9.17
CA MET A 1 16.53 0.35 8.91
C MET A 1 15.61 0.64 10.06
N ARG A 2 14.39 1.13 9.79
CA ARG A 2 13.38 1.42 10.81
C ARG A 2 12.05 0.76 10.46
N THR A 3 11.11 0.79 11.39
CA THR A 3 9.70 0.43 11.16
C THR A 3 8.82 1.64 11.48
N VAL A 4 7.51 1.44 11.53
CA VAL A 4 6.49 2.45 11.86
C VAL A 4 5.68 2.01 13.08
N ASP A 5 5.36 2.95 13.97
CA ASP A 5 4.76 2.61 15.27
C ASP A 5 3.36 1.99 15.15
N TRP A 6 2.65 2.30 14.06
CA TRP A 6 1.29 1.81 13.80
C TRP A 6 1.26 0.40 13.22
N ASP A 7 2.41 -0.16 12.83
CA ASP A 7 2.50 -1.52 12.31
C ASP A 7 2.87 -2.53 13.39
N LYS A 8 1.86 -2.99 14.12
CA LYS A 8 2.02 -4.01 15.16
C LYS A 8 2.17 -5.43 14.61
N GLU A 9 2.16 -5.62 13.30
CA GLU A 9 2.22 -6.94 12.65
C GLU A 9 3.54 -7.21 11.92
N GLY A 10 4.52 -6.28 11.97
CA GLY A 10 5.84 -6.46 11.34
C GLY A 10 5.80 -6.58 9.81
N ARG A 11 4.87 -5.85 9.18
CA ARG A 11 4.60 -5.84 7.74
C ARG A 11 5.44 -4.81 6.97
N ILE A 12 6.04 -3.84 7.66
CA ILE A 12 6.78 -2.74 7.04
C ILE A 12 8.18 -2.63 7.63
N HIS A 13 9.15 -2.62 6.73
CA HIS A 13 10.51 -2.18 7.02
C HIS A 13 10.93 -1.10 6.03
N ILE A 14 11.58 -0.05 6.55
CA ILE A 14 12.00 1.10 5.77
C ILE A 14 13.52 1.21 5.83
N VAL A 15 14.15 1.27 4.65
CA VAL A 15 15.56 1.56 4.48
C VAL A 15 15.68 2.94 3.86
N GLU A 16 16.31 3.84 4.59
CA GLU A 16 16.57 5.21 4.17
C GLU A 16 17.99 5.33 3.62
N VAL A 17 18.11 5.76 2.38
CA VAL A 17 19.38 5.91 1.66
C VAL A 17 19.55 7.37 1.27
N LYS A 18 20.71 7.96 1.59
CA LYS A 18 21.06 9.33 1.18
C LYS A 18 22.26 9.26 0.24
N SER A 19 22.22 10.09 -0.80
CA SER A 19 23.39 10.30 -1.65
C SER A 19 24.53 10.93 -0.84
N ARG A 20 25.77 10.57 -1.18
CA ARG A 20 26.97 11.19 -0.58
C ARG A 20 27.41 12.45 -1.33
N THR A 21 26.90 12.65 -2.55
CA THR A 21 27.36 13.67 -3.50
C THR A 21 26.26 14.63 -3.94
N SER A 22 25.03 14.42 -3.48
CA SER A 22 23.87 15.27 -3.77
C SER A 22 22.88 15.25 -2.61
N GLU A 23 21.90 16.14 -2.65
CA GLU A 23 20.80 16.20 -1.67
C GLU A 23 19.75 15.09 -1.87
N ALA A 24 19.98 14.15 -2.78
CA ALA A 24 19.02 13.09 -3.08
C ALA A 24 18.84 12.12 -1.90
N LYS A 25 17.59 11.79 -1.59
CA LYS A 25 17.21 10.90 -0.48
C LYS A 25 16.12 9.94 -0.98
N LEU A 26 16.29 8.64 -0.71
CA LEU A 26 15.36 7.60 -1.09
C LEU A 26 14.95 6.76 0.13
N ALA A 27 13.65 6.64 0.35
CA ALA A 27 13.07 5.75 1.34
C ALA A 27 12.50 4.52 0.64
N ILE A 28 13.09 3.36 0.91
CA ILE A 28 12.68 2.07 0.32
C ILE A 28 11.87 1.30 1.35
N PHE A 29 10.62 1.03 1.05
CA PHE A 29 9.72 0.24 1.86
C PHE A 29 9.72 -1.21 1.36
N ASN A 30 10.03 -2.14 2.25
CA ASN A 30 9.75 -3.56 2.08
C ASN A 30 8.44 -3.90 2.80
N ILE A 31 7.44 -4.37 2.04
CA ILE A 31 6.05 -4.48 2.48
C ILE A 31 5.54 -5.92 2.32
N CYS A 32 4.92 -6.45 3.38
CA CYS A 32 4.01 -7.59 3.32
C CYS A 32 2.61 -7.15 3.79
N ALA A 33 1.85 -6.54 2.89
CA ALA A 33 0.61 -5.86 3.20
C ALA A 33 -0.47 -6.82 3.70
N VAL A 34 -1.48 -6.24 4.35
CA VAL A 34 -2.59 -6.99 4.94
C VAL A 34 -3.36 -7.76 3.85
N ASN A 35 -3.42 -9.08 3.95
CA ASN A 35 -4.40 -9.88 3.23
C ASN A 35 -5.80 -9.65 3.82
N GLY A 36 -6.73 -9.23 2.98
CA GLY A 36 -8.09 -8.87 3.38
C GLY A 36 -9.01 -10.09 3.34
N THR A 37 -9.64 -10.41 4.47
CA THR A 37 -10.67 -11.45 4.60
C THR A 37 -11.81 -10.97 5.50
N GLY A 38 -12.93 -11.71 5.52
CA GLY A 38 -14.05 -11.46 6.43
C GLY A 38 -13.78 -11.84 7.90
N ASN A 39 -12.60 -12.40 8.20
CA ASN A 39 -12.26 -12.81 9.55
C ASN A 39 -12.22 -11.60 10.48
N ALA A 40 -12.62 -11.81 11.74
CA ALA A 40 -12.49 -10.81 12.78
C ALA A 40 -11.04 -10.35 12.91
N TYR A 41 -10.86 -9.07 13.17
CA TYR A 41 -9.58 -8.48 13.54
C TYR A 41 -9.69 -7.95 14.97
N SER A 42 -8.77 -8.37 15.81
CA SER A 42 -8.66 -7.93 17.19
C SER A 42 -7.53 -6.93 17.36
N ASP A 43 -7.70 -6.01 18.30
CA ASP A 43 -6.65 -5.12 18.74
C ASP A 43 -5.50 -5.96 19.31
N PRO A 44 -4.26 -5.79 18.82
CA PRO A 44 -3.12 -6.59 19.27
C PRO A 44 -2.66 -6.27 20.69
N SER A 45 -3.08 -5.13 21.25
CA SER A 45 -2.75 -4.71 22.61
C SER A 45 -3.82 -5.11 23.63
N THR A 46 -5.11 -5.02 23.29
CA THR A 46 -6.20 -5.35 24.22
C THR A 46 -6.87 -6.70 23.97
N GLY A 47 -6.75 -7.24 22.76
CA GLY A 47 -7.44 -8.46 22.32
C GLY A 47 -8.89 -8.22 21.85
N ASP A 48 -9.42 -7.00 22.03
CA ASP A 48 -10.80 -6.68 21.68
C ASP A 48 -11.05 -6.74 20.19
N ARG A 49 -12.22 -7.22 19.78
CA ARG A 49 -12.60 -7.24 18.38
C ARG A 49 -12.90 -5.82 17.87
N ILE A 50 -12.10 -5.33 16.93
CA ILE A 50 -12.20 -3.95 16.38
C ILE A 50 -12.63 -3.90 14.91
N GLY A 51 -12.96 -5.05 14.29
CA GLY A 51 -13.50 -5.10 12.93
C GLY A 51 -13.16 -6.39 12.21
N THR A 52 -12.89 -6.27 10.91
CA THR A 52 -12.45 -7.38 10.04
C THR A 52 -11.06 -7.15 9.46
N ARG A 53 -10.47 -8.19 8.88
CA ARG A 53 -9.20 -8.08 8.13
C ARG A 53 -9.33 -7.16 6.90
N HIS A 54 -10.51 -7.05 6.30
CA HIS A 54 -10.78 -6.05 5.27
C HIS A 54 -10.70 -4.61 5.81
N ASP A 55 -11.24 -4.34 7.01
CA ASP A 55 -11.14 -3.02 7.65
C ASP A 55 -9.69 -2.67 7.97
N ARG A 56 -8.96 -3.63 8.54
CA ARG A 56 -7.53 -3.49 8.83
C ARG A 56 -6.71 -3.19 7.57
N LYS A 57 -7.06 -3.82 6.43
CA LYS A 57 -6.39 -3.57 5.14
C LYS A 57 -6.59 -2.14 4.64
N ARG A 58 -7.81 -1.61 4.66
CA ARG A 58 -8.07 -0.22 4.27
C ARG A 58 -7.41 0.79 5.22
N LYS A 59 -7.41 0.48 6.52
CA LYS A 59 -6.66 1.27 7.51
C LYS A 59 -5.16 1.25 7.22
N PHE A 60 -4.61 0.09 6.84
CA PHE A 60 -3.21 -0.04 6.41
C PHE A 60 -2.90 0.87 5.21
N HIS A 61 -3.73 0.88 4.16
CA HIS A 61 -3.53 1.76 3.01
C HIS A 61 -3.52 3.24 3.40
N THR A 62 -4.43 3.66 4.28
CA THR A 62 -4.50 5.04 4.77
C THR A 62 -3.25 5.43 5.56
N LEU A 63 -2.78 4.55 6.44
CA LEU A 63 -1.58 4.81 7.25
C LEU A 63 -0.32 4.82 6.38
N LEU A 64 -0.19 3.89 5.43
CA LEU A 64 0.91 3.85 4.47
C LEU A 64 0.95 5.12 3.62
N MET A 65 -0.20 5.56 3.07
CA MET A 65 -0.29 6.81 2.30
C MET A 65 0.20 8.01 3.12
N ARG A 66 -0.18 8.10 4.39
CA ARG A 66 0.25 9.20 5.27
C ARG A 66 1.76 9.17 5.52
N GLU A 67 2.31 7.99 5.79
CA GLU A 67 3.76 7.81 5.98
C GLU A 67 4.54 8.23 4.73
N CYS A 68 4.09 7.84 3.54
CA CYS A 68 4.74 8.22 2.29
C CYS A 68 4.71 9.74 2.07
N LYS A 69 3.54 10.36 2.27
CA LYS A 69 3.39 11.82 2.11
C LYS A 69 4.23 12.60 3.11
N GLU A 70 4.30 12.14 4.35
CA GLU A 70 5.15 12.75 5.37
C GLU A 70 6.63 12.73 4.94
N LEU A 71 7.11 11.60 4.41
CA LEU A 71 8.45 11.51 3.85
C LEU A 71 8.67 12.44 2.64
N GLU A 72 7.71 12.55 1.72
CA GLU A 72 7.80 13.49 0.60
C GLU A 72 7.92 14.95 1.09
N THR A 73 7.19 15.34 2.13
CA THR A 73 7.33 16.70 2.70
C THR A 73 8.71 16.98 3.31
N GLN A 74 9.44 15.91 3.67
CA GLN A 74 10.80 15.98 4.18
C GLN A 74 11.86 15.86 3.06
N GLY A 75 11.43 15.82 1.79
CA GLY A 75 12.28 15.77 0.61
C GLY A 75 12.82 14.38 0.29
N TRP A 76 12.13 13.32 0.71
CA TRP A 76 12.45 11.95 0.30
C TRP A 76 11.66 11.53 -0.93
N ASP A 77 12.33 10.91 -1.88
CA ASP A 77 11.68 10.04 -2.85
C ASP A 77 11.28 8.72 -2.16
N VAL A 78 10.15 8.13 -2.56
CA VAL A 78 9.60 6.93 -1.91
C VAL A 78 9.44 5.80 -2.92
N LEU A 79 10.01 4.64 -2.59
CA LEU A 79 9.83 3.39 -3.32
C LEU A 79 9.09 2.38 -2.45
N LEU A 80 7.92 1.93 -2.92
CA LEU A 80 7.15 0.86 -2.28
C LEU A 80 7.39 -0.46 -3.01
N ALA A 81 7.89 -1.47 -2.30
CA ALA A 81 8.18 -2.79 -2.86
C ALA A 81 7.69 -3.91 -1.93
N GLY A 82 7.27 -5.03 -2.52
CA GLY A 82 6.82 -6.22 -1.80
C GLY A 82 5.39 -6.64 -2.14
N ASP A 83 4.81 -7.51 -1.32
CA ASP A 83 3.46 -8.03 -1.54
C ASP A 83 2.41 -7.04 -1.03
N MET A 84 1.76 -6.34 -1.96
CA MET A 84 0.68 -5.40 -1.67
C MET A 84 -0.68 -6.07 -1.40
N ASN A 85 -0.81 -7.37 -1.68
CA ASN A 85 -2.04 -8.15 -1.54
C ASN A 85 -3.24 -7.52 -2.31
N VAL A 86 -2.98 -6.79 -3.40
CA VAL A 86 -3.99 -6.18 -4.29
C VAL A 86 -3.59 -6.45 -5.73
N ALA A 87 -4.54 -6.86 -6.55
CA ALA A 87 -4.40 -6.89 -8.01
C ALA A 87 -4.97 -5.56 -8.47
N LEU A 88 -4.17 -4.71 -9.11
CA LEU A 88 -4.55 -3.33 -9.42
C LEU A 88 -5.53 -3.30 -10.59
N ASP A 89 -5.33 -4.19 -11.56
CA ASP A 89 -6.14 -4.32 -12.75
C ASP A 89 -6.85 -5.69 -12.79
N GLU A 90 -7.82 -5.85 -13.69
CA GLU A 90 -8.43 -7.15 -13.99
C GLU A 90 -7.42 -8.10 -14.65
N ARG A 91 -6.46 -7.55 -15.39
CA ARG A 91 -5.35 -8.27 -16.03
C ARG A 91 -4.38 -8.90 -15.02
N ASP A 92 -4.37 -8.43 -13.77
CA ASP A 92 -3.48 -8.86 -12.70
C ASP A 92 -4.00 -10.07 -11.89
N GLY A 93 -5.08 -10.73 -12.33
CA GLY A 93 -5.63 -11.89 -11.62
C GLY A 93 -6.28 -12.92 -12.55
N HIS A 94 -6.09 -14.21 -12.26
CA HIS A 94 -6.69 -15.33 -13.01
C HIS A 94 -7.14 -16.47 -12.06
N PRO A 95 -8.19 -17.25 -12.36
CA PRO A 95 -9.23 -16.97 -13.35
C PRO A 95 -10.20 -15.89 -12.89
N LYS A 96 -10.28 -15.63 -11.58
CA LYS A 96 -11.18 -14.66 -10.92
C LYS A 96 -10.64 -14.15 -9.58
N LEU A 97 -9.33 -14.28 -9.34
CA LEU A 97 -8.72 -13.79 -8.11
C LEU A 97 -9.01 -12.28 -7.99
N ARG A 98 -9.81 -11.93 -6.98
CA ARG A 98 -10.10 -10.56 -6.53
C ARG A 98 -11.26 -9.80 -7.20
N ILE A 99 -12.13 -10.49 -7.96
CA ILE A 99 -13.48 -9.99 -8.28
C ILE A 99 -14.56 -10.50 -7.30
N PHE A 100 -14.29 -11.61 -6.61
CA PHE A 100 -15.14 -12.12 -5.56
C PHE A 100 -14.27 -12.57 -4.37
N PRO A 101 -14.68 -12.31 -3.12
CA PRO A 101 -15.83 -11.50 -2.71
C PRO A 101 -15.71 -10.02 -3.13
N GLN A 102 -16.84 -9.31 -3.17
CA GLN A 102 -16.93 -7.88 -3.54
C GLN A 102 -15.94 -7.01 -2.75
N ALA A 103 -15.58 -7.43 -1.53
CA ALA A 103 -14.58 -6.77 -0.71
C ALA A 103 -13.22 -6.59 -1.40
N HIS A 104 -12.82 -7.46 -2.33
CA HIS A 104 -11.56 -7.28 -3.07
C HIS A 104 -11.61 -6.10 -4.03
N PHE A 105 -12.73 -5.88 -4.72
CA PHE A 105 -12.95 -4.68 -5.53
C PHE A 105 -12.91 -3.42 -4.68
N ILE A 106 -13.56 -3.44 -3.51
CA ILE A 106 -13.54 -2.31 -2.57
C ILE A 106 -12.11 -2.02 -2.12
N ASN A 107 -11.33 -3.05 -1.78
CA ASN A 107 -9.94 -2.87 -1.37
C ASN A 107 -9.04 -2.39 -2.51
N ARG A 108 -9.31 -2.81 -3.76
CA ARG A 108 -8.64 -2.29 -4.96
C ARG A 108 -8.94 -0.80 -5.15
N ALA A 109 -10.21 -0.42 -5.14
CA ALA A 109 -10.62 0.98 -5.28
C ALA A 109 -10.01 1.87 -4.18
N ASP A 110 -10.00 1.38 -2.94
CA ASP A 110 -9.34 2.04 -1.81
C ASP A 110 -7.83 2.20 -2.06
N PHE A 111 -7.14 1.14 -2.51
CA PHE A 111 -5.71 1.19 -2.86
C PHE A 111 -5.45 2.23 -3.96
N HIS A 112 -6.23 2.25 -5.03
CA HIS A 112 -6.09 3.28 -6.09
C HIS A 112 -6.27 4.69 -5.52
N SER A 113 -7.29 4.91 -4.70
CA SER A 113 -7.57 6.22 -4.11
C SER A 113 -6.45 6.69 -3.19
N LYS A 114 -5.87 5.79 -2.38
CA LYS A 114 -4.87 6.14 -1.37
C LYS A 114 -3.45 6.16 -1.93
N LEU A 115 -3.07 5.23 -2.79
CA LEU A 115 -1.68 5.02 -3.16
C LEU A 115 -1.33 5.37 -4.60
N LEU A 116 -2.29 5.37 -5.54
CA LEU A 116 -2.00 5.61 -6.96
C LEU A 116 -2.53 6.94 -7.47
N ASN A 117 -3.85 7.07 -7.60
CA ASN A 117 -4.45 8.14 -8.41
C ASN A 117 -4.92 9.36 -7.59
N GLY A 118 -5.00 9.24 -6.26
CA GLY A 118 -5.79 10.18 -5.46
C GLY A 118 -7.27 10.14 -5.84
N ASN A 119 -8.11 10.92 -5.17
CA ASN A 119 -9.57 10.84 -5.33
C ASN A 119 -10.11 11.73 -6.48
N GLY A 120 -9.26 12.33 -7.32
CA GLY A 120 -9.65 13.29 -8.35
C GLY A 120 -10.27 14.59 -7.85
N LYS A 121 -10.50 14.76 -6.53
CA LYS A 121 -11.10 15.94 -5.89
C LYS A 121 -10.08 16.94 -5.34
N GLY A 122 -8.98 17.11 -6.06
CA GLY A 122 -7.87 18.02 -5.70
C GLY A 122 -6.54 17.30 -5.64
N LYS A 123 -5.45 18.00 -5.95
CA LYS A 123 -4.07 17.48 -6.05
C LYS A 123 -3.48 16.84 -4.77
N ASN A 124 -4.27 16.65 -3.71
CA ASN A 124 -3.76 16.35 -2.36
C ASN A 124 -4.42 15.16 -1.62
N ASP A 125 -5.29 14.36 -2.25
CA ASP A 125 -6.12 13.38 -1.49
C ASP A 125 -5.50 11.97 -1.32
N GLY A 126 -4.48 11.63 -2.12
CA GLY A 126 -3.73 10.36 -2.05
C GLY A 126 -2.22 10.58 -2.20
N PHE A 127 -1.45 9.50 -2.19
CA PHE A 127 0.01 9.53 -2.35
C PHE A 127 0.44 9.89 -3.78
N GLY A 128 -0.32 9.49 -4.82
CA GLY A 128 0.06 9.83 -6.19
C GLY A 128 1.11 8.89 -6.81
N GLY A 129 1.30 7.69 -6.24
CA GLY A 129 2.30 6.73 -6.69
C GLY A 129 2.00 6.16 -8.08
N VAL A 130 3.05 5.63 -8.70
CA VAL A 130 2.96 4.99 -10.02
C VAL A 130 3.34 3.52 -9.86
N ASP A 131 2.50 2.62 -10.39
CA ASP A 131 2.89 1.24 -10.61
C ASP A 131 3.88 1.19 -11.79
N VAL A 132 5.17 1.04 -11.45
CA VAL A 132 6.27 1.01 -12.43
C VAL A 132 6.12 -0.16 -13.40
N TRP A 133 5.67 -1.33 -12.95
CA TRP A 133 5.53 -2.50 -13.82
C TRP A 133 4.49 -2.22 -14.90
N ARG A 134 3.31 -1.73 -14.49
CA ARG A 134 2.23 -1.37 -15.41
C ARG A 134 2.61 -0.21 -16.33
N LYS A 135 3.37 0.76 -15.84
CA LYS A 135 3.87 1.88 -16.65
C LYS A 135 4.83 1.44 -17.75
N MET A 136 5.61 0.38 -17.51
CA MET A 136 6.63 -0.11 -18.46
C MET A 136 6.10 -1.18 -19.43
N HIS A 137 5.10 -1.97 -19.03
CA HIS A 137 4.62 -3.13 -19.80
C HIS A 137 3.16 -2.99 -20.26
N GLU A 138 2.51 -1.88 -19.96
CA GLU A 138 1.18 -1.45 -20.40
C GLU A 138 0.13 -2.58 -20.40
N GLU A 139 -0.02 -3.29 -21.53
CA GLU A 139 -1.05 -4.30 -21.76
C GLU A 139 -0.66 -5.73 -21.37
N GLU A 140 0.59 -5.97 -20.95
CA GLU A 140 1.07 -7.31 -20.61
C GLU A 140 0.32 -7.88 -19.40
N ARG A 141 -0.07 -9.16 -19.50
CA ARG A 141 -0.64 -9.96 -18.41
C ARG A 141 0.47 -10.69 -17.69
N ARG A 142 0.60 -10.45 -16.38
CA ARG A 142 1.58 -11.13 -15.53
C ARG A 142 1.07 -11.27 -14.10
N TYR A 143 1.58 -12.27 -13.40
CA TYR A 143 1.22 -12.60 -12.02
C TYR A 143 2.49 -12.84 -11.19
N THR A 144 2.38 -12.65 -9.88
CA THR A 144 3.44 -12.85 -8.89
C THR A 144 2.90 -13.58 -7.69
#